data_AF-A0A358I0J9-F1
#
_entry.id   AF-A0A358I0J9-F1
#
_cell.length_a   1.000
_cell.length_b   1.000
_cell.length_c   1.000
_cell.angle_alpha   90.00
_cell.angle_beta   90.00
_cell.angle_gamma   90.00
#
_symmetry.space_group_name_H-M   'P 1'
#
loop_
_entity.id
_entity.type
_entity.pdbx_description
1 polymer ?
#
loop_
_entity_poly.entity_id
_entity_poly.type
_entity_poly.pdbx_seq_one_letter_code
_entity_poly.pdbx_strand_id
1 'polypeptide(L)'
;MRLNLKATNMSLNEDIRSYLEKRLSNLGKLIDMDDPAVLIDVELGRSTKHHQSGDIFFAEINIHRGKETFRAVSNRPDLNSAIDDMHDEIAGELLSWKGRKKSFSRRGAQIAKAILKGSYDSLGYLGRPAKAGWRYVKKLVGRK
;
A
#
# COMPACT_ATOMS: atom_id res chain seq x y z
N MET A 1 -18.59 3.63 5.89
CA MET A 1 -17.67 4.55 5.16
C MET A 1 -17.82 6.00 5.63
N ARG A 2 -16.73 6.65 6.05
CA ARG A 2 -16.67 8.11 6.29
C ARG A 2 -15.84 8.75 5.16
N LEU A 3 -16.52 9.41 4.22
CA LEU A 3 -15.93 10.05 3.05
C LEU A 3 -16.09 11.57 3.15
N ASN A 4 -14.98 12.29 3.12
CA ASN A 4 -14.94 13.74 2.95
C ASN A 4 -14.56 14.04 1.49
N LEU A 5 -15.51 14.56 0.72
CA LEU A 5 -15.29 14.91 -0.68
C LEU A 5 -15.18 16.44 -0.82
N LYS A 6 -14.10 16.89 -1.44
CA LYS A 6 -13.85 18.30 -1.74
C LYS A 6 -13.68 18.49 -3.25
N ALA A 7 -14.27 19.56 -3.77
CA ALA A 7 -14.10 19.99 -5.15
C ALA A 7 -13.29 21.29 -5.21
N THR A 8 -12.29 21.36 -6.09
CA THR A 8 -11.44 22.53 -6.26
C THR A 8 -11.51 23.03 -7.70
N ASN A 9 -11.98 24.27 -7.89
CA ASN A 9 -12.15 24.92 -9.21
C ASN A 9 -13.03 24.11 -10.20
N MET A 10 -13.99 23.33 -9.69
CA MET A 10 -14.97 22.61 -10.50
C MET A 10 -16.28 22.39 -9.74
N SER A 11 -17.34 22.15 -10.49
CA SER A 11 -18.63 21.71 -9.95
C SER A 11 -18.68 20.18 -9.89
N LEU A 12 -19.11 19.64 -8.75
CA LEU A 12 -19.40 18.21 -8.62
C LEU A 12 -20.81 17.93 -9.15
N ASN A 13 -20.89 17.10 -10.18
CA ASN A 13 -22.15 16.54 -10.65
C ASN A 13 -22.44 15.22 -9.92
N GLU A 14 -23.72 14.86 -9.83
CA GLU A 14 -24.14 13.61 -9.18
C GLU A 14 -23.54 12.37 -9.87
N ASP A 15 -23.39 12.41 -11.20
CA ASP A 15 -22.75 11.33 -11.97
C ASP A 15 -21.30 11.08 -11.54
N ILE A 16 -20.54 12.16 -11.30
CA ILE A 16 -19.13 12.09 -10.85
C ILE A 16 -19.08 11.53 -9.43
N ARG A 17 -20.01 11.95 -8.57
CA ARG A 17 -20.11 11.45 -7.21
C ARG A 17 -20.40 9.95 -7.19
N SER A 18 -21.42 9.52 -7.94
CA SER A 18 -21.78 8.11 -8.07
C SER A 18 -20.62 7.28 -8.64
N TYR A 19 -19.89 7.83 -9.62
CA TYR A 19 -18.72 7.18 -10.20
C TYR A 19 -17.60 7.00 -9.17
N LEU A 20 -17.26 8.05 -8.44
CA LEU A 20 -16.27 8.01 -7.37
C LEU A 20 -16.65 7.00 -6.29
N GLU A 21 -17.89 7.02 -5.81
CA GLU A 21 -18.37 6.10 -4.77
C GLU A 21 -18.29 4.63 -5.23
N LYS A 22 -18.65 4.34 -6.49
CA LYS A 22 -18.47 3.01 -7.09
C LYS A 22 -17.00 2.58 -7.09
N ARG A 23 -16.09 3.47 -7.49
CA ARG A 23 -14.64 3.17 -7.49
C ARG A 23 -14.13 2.95 -6.07
N LEU A 24 -14.48 3.83 -5.12
CA LEU A 24 -14.09 3.69 -3.73
C LEU A 24 -14.60 2.38 -3.13
N SER A 25 -15.84 1.95 -3.41
CA SER A 25 -16.41 0.71 -2.87
C SER A 25 -15.55 -0.54 -3.14
N ASN A 26 -14.81 -0.57 -4.26
CA ASN A 26 -13.91 -1.67 -4.60
C ASN A 26 -12.75 -1.82 -3.61
N LEU A 27 -12.32 -0.72 -2.97
CA LEU A 27 -11.30 -0.73 -1.93
C LEU A 27 -11.76 -1.46 -0.66
N GLY A 28 -13.07 -1.72 -0.50
CA GLY A 28 -13.65 -2.42 0.65
C GLY A 28 -13.16 -3.87 0.79
N LYS A 29 -12.60 -4.45 -0.28
CA LYS A 29 -11.95 -5.76 -0.24
C LYS A 29 -10.56 -5.73 0.43
N LEU A 30 -9.94 -4.56 0.47
CA LEU A 30 -8.57 -4.36 0.96
C LEU A 30 -8.56 -3.80 2.38
N ILE A 31 -9.48 -2.88 2.66
CA ILE A 31 -9.65 -2.18 3.93
C ILE A 31 -11.11 -2.26 4.37
N ASP A 32 -11.31 -2.41 5.67
CA ASP A 32 -12.64 -2.39 6.28
C ASP A 32 -13.14 -0.95 6.30
N MET A 33 -14.17 -0.66 5.51
CA MET A 33 -14.74 0.68 5.37
C MET A 33 -15.73 1.05 6.48
N ASP A 34 -16.13 0.09 7.30
CA ASP A 34 -17.03 0.28 8.43
C ASP A 34 -16.28 0.52 9.74
N ASP A 35 -14.96 0.31 9.73
CA ASP A 35 -14.06 0.69 10.82
C ASP A 35 -14.11 2.22 11.04
N PRO A 36 -14.56 2.71 12.22
CA PRO A 36 -14.64 4.14 12.51
C PRO A 36 -13.27 4.83 12.55
N ALA A 37 -12.17 4.07 12.63
CA ALA A 37 -10.81 4.58 12.55
C ALA A 37 -10.36 4.86 11.10
N VAL A 38 -11.15 4.49 10.10
CA VAL A 38 -10.88 4.76 8.68
C VAL A 38 -11.52 6.09 8.27
N LEU A 39 -10.69 7.04 7.87
CA LEU A 39 -11.09 8.32 7.29
C LEU A 39 -10.58 8.38 5.85
N ILE A 40 -11.47 8.74 4.92
CA ILE A 40 -11.14 8.87 3.51
C ILE A 40 -11.42 10.32 3.11
N ASP A 41 -10.37 11.04 2.73
CA ASP A 41 -10.45 12.39 2.20
C ASP A 41 -10.14 12.33 0.71
N VAL A 42 -11.06 12.81 -0.12
CA VAL A 42 -10.90 12.88 -1.58
C VAL A 42 -11.01 14.33 -2.02
N GLU A 43 -10.02 14.79 -2.78
CA GLU A 43 -10.05 16.08 -3.45
C GLU A 43 -10.03 15.89 -4.97
N LEU A 44 -11.05 16.39 -5.65
CA LEU A 44 -11.14 16.43 -7.10
C LEU A 44 -11.04 17.87 -7.56
N GLY A 45 -10.28 18.15 -8.62
CA GLY A 45 -10.20 19.51 -9.11
C GLY A 45 -9.56 19.68 -10.47
N ARG A 46 -9.51 20.93 -10.90
CA ARG A 46 -8.82 21.36 -12.11
C ARG A 46 -7.61 22.21 -11.75
N SER A 47 -6.44 21.81 -12.26
CA SER A 47 -5.21 22.57 -12.13
C SER A 47 -5.20 23.71 -13.16
N THR A 48 -4.91 24.93 -12.71
CA THR A 48 -4.92 26.15 -13.54
C THR A 48 -3.52 26.60 -13.95
N LYS A 49 -2.47 25.86 -13.55
CA LYS A 49 -1.07 26.25 -13.76
C LYS A 49 -0.66 26.03 -15.23
N HIS A 50 -0.81 27.05 -16.07
CA HIS A 50 -0.16 27.28 -17.38
C HIS A 50 0.47 26.03 -18.06
N HIS A 51 -0.33 25.00 -18.30
CA HIS A 51 0.08 23.91 -19.16
C HIS A 51 -0.16 24.37 -20.60
N GLN A 52 0.87 24.34 -21.43
CA GLN A 52 0.81 24.74 -22.85
C GLN A 52 -0.11 23.84 -23.70
N SER A 53 -0.81 22.88 -23.09
CA SER A 53 -1.47 21.74 -23.75
C SER A 53 -2.91 21.48 -23.29
N GLY A 54 -3.51 22.39 -22.52
CA GLY A 54 -4.93 22.30 -22.11
C GLY A 54 -5.14 22.03 -20.62
N ASP A 55 -6.39 21.77 -20.27
CA ASP A 55 -6.82 21.59 -18.88
C ASP A 55 -6.40 20.25 -18.32
N ILE A 56 -5.84 20.26 -17.10
CA ILE A 56 -5.46 19.05 -16.38
C ILE A 56 -6.35 18.93 -15.15
N PHE A 57 -7.06 17.81 -15.06
CA PHE A 57 -7.79 17.41 -13.87
C PHE A 57 -6.85 16.66 -12.93
N PHE A 58 -7.06 16.84 -11.64
CA PHE A 58 -6.37 16.09 -10.61
C PHE A 58 -7.37 15.40 -9.68
N ALA A 59 -6.97 14.23 -9.22
CA ALA A 59 -7.67 13.47 -8.20
C ALA A 59 -6.66 13.07 -7.12
N GLU A 60 -6.94 13.48 -5.89
CA GLU A 60 -6.14 13.15 -4.72
C GLU A 60 -7.00 12.38 -3.72
N ILE A 61 -6.43 11.31 -3.16
CA ILE A 61 -7.03 10.56 -2.06
C ILE A 61 -6.03 10.42 -0.92
N ASN A 62 -6.51 10.68 0.30
CA ASN A 62 -5.83 10.40 1.54
C ASN A 62 -6.68 9.43 2.36
N ILE A 63 -6.09 8.30 2.75
CA ILE A 63 -6.73 7.30 3.60
C ILE A 63 -5.96 7.23 4.91
N HIS A 64 -6.63 7.58 6.00
CA HIS A 64 -6.10 7.47 7.35
C HIS A 64 -6.71 6.28 8.05
N ARG A 65 -5.88 5.42 8.64
CA ARG A 65 -6.29 4.29 9.46
C ARG A 65 -5.40 4.16 10.68
N GLY A 66 -5.85 4.67 11.82
CA GLY A 66 -5.07 4.64 13.06
C GLY A 66 -3.68 5.28 12.88
N LYS A 67 -2.62 4.45 12.87
CA LYS A 67 -1.22 4.91 12.69
C LYS A 67 -0.73 4.88 11.24
N GLU A 68 -1.55 4.39 10.32
CA GLU A 68 -1.18 4.18 8.92
C GLU A 68 -1.90 5.19 8.06
N THR A 69 -1.18 5.74 7.09
CA THR A 69 -1.70 6.75 6.15
C THR A 69 -1.26 6.38 4.76
N PHE A 70 -2.19 6.46 3.80
CA PHE A 70 -1.95 6.15 2.40
C PHE A 70 -2.38 7.36 1.56
N ARG A 71 -1.63 7.66 0.50
CA ARG A 71 -1.89 8.83 -0.34
C ARG A 71 -1.60 8.51 -1.79
N ALA A 72 -2.53 8.84 -2.66
CA ALA A 72 -2.34 8.80 -4.10
C ALA A 72 -2.80 10.11 -4.75
N VAL A 73 -2.09 10.54 -5.79
CA VAL A 73 -2.36 11.78 -6.51
C VAL A 73 -2.16 11.52 -8.00
N SER A 74 -3.23 11.66 -8.76
CA SER A 74 -3.18 11.54 -10.22
C SER A 74 -3.50 12.85 -10.91
N ASN A 75 -2.82 13.10 -12.03
CA ASN A 75 -3.07 14.20 -12.94
C ASN A 75 -3.35 13.63 -14.34
N ARG A 76 -4.53 13.91 -14.91
CA ARG A 76 -4.94 13.44 -16.23
C ARG A 76 -5.73 14.52 -16.99
N PRO A 77 -5.78 14.45 -18.33
CA PRO A 77 -6.60 15.37 -19.14
C PRO A 77 -8.11 15.22 -18.95
N ASP A 78 -8.55 14.09 -18.39
CA ASP A 78 -9.95 13.77 -18.11
C ASP A 78 -10.13 13.39 -16.64
N LEU A 79 -11.24 13.82 -16.04
CA LEU A 79 -11.51 13.60 -14.61
C LEU A 79 -11.73 12.12 -14.28
N ASN A 80 -12.46 11.38 -15.11
CA ASN A 80 -12.72 9.96 -14.85
C ASN A 80 -11.40 9.17 -14.91
N SER A 81 -10.55 9.52 -15.88
CA SER A 81 -9.21 8.95 -16.01
C SER A 81 -8.34 9.27 -14.79
N ALA A 82 -8.43 10.47 -14.22
CA ALA A 82 -7.72 10.82 -12.99
C ALA A 82 -8.23 10.00 -11.79
N ILE A 83 -9.55 9.80 -11.68
CA ILE A 83 -10.17 8.99 -10.61
C ILE A 83 -9.73 7.53 -10.72
N ASP A 84 -9.73 6.97 -11.92
CA ASP A 84 -9.34 5.56 -12.14
C ASP A 84 -7.86 5.33 -11.80
N ASP A 85 -6.99 6.22 -12.25
CA ASP A 85 -5.55 6.13 -12.00
C ASP A 85 -5.24 6.32 -10.50
N MET A 86 -5.88 7.29 -9.84
CA MET A 86 -5.81 7.47 -8.40
C MET A 86 -6.29 6.23 -7.62
N HIS A 87 -7.38 5.60 -8.08
CA HIS A 87 -7.90 4.38 -7.48
C HIS A 87 -6.91 3.22 -7.60
N ASP A 88 -6.28 3.05 -8.76
CA ASP A 88 -5.35 1.94 -8.99
C ASP A 88 -4.05 2.12 -8.19
N GLU A 89 -3.55 3.35 -8.09
CA GLU A 89 -2.41 3.69 -7.24
C GLU A 89 -2.68 3.36 -5.76
N ILE A 90 -3.79 3.85 -5.21
CA ILE A 90 -4.12 3.63 -3.79
C ILE A 90 -4.42 2.15 -3.50
N ALA A 91 -5.07 1.44 -4.44
CA ALA A 91 -5.30 0.01 -4.33
C ALA A 91 -3.99 -0.77 -4.29
N GLY A 92 -3.03 -0.40 -5.15
CA GLY A 92 -1.68 -0.97 -5.17
C GLY A 92 -0.93 -0.76 -3.85
N GLU A 93 -1.01 0.44 -3.28
CA GLU A 93 -0.39 0.77 -1.99
C GLU A 93 -0.97 -0.09 -0.85
N LEU A 94 -2.30 -0.19 -0.78
CA LEU A 94 -3.02 -0.99 0.20
C LEU A 94 -2.71 -2.50 0.06
N LEU A 95 -2.65 -3.02 -1.16
CA LEU A 95 -2.26 -4.39 -1.47
C LEU A 95 -0.84 -4.69 -0.98
N SER A 96 0.10 -3.80 -1.30
CA SER A 96 1.50 -3.92 -0.89
C SER A 96 1.64 -3.95 0.63
N TRP A 97 0.93 -3.04 1.32
CA TRP A 97 0.87 -3.00 2.76
C TRP A 97 0.32 -4.29 3.38
N LYS A 98 -0.81 -4.81 2.88
CA LYS A 98 -1.43 -6.06 3.34
C LYS A 98 -0.48 -7.25 3.14
N GLY A 99 0.22 -7.28 2.01
CA GLY A 99 1.24 -8.26 1.68
C GLY A 99 2.43 -8.23 2.66
N ARG A 100 2.94 -7.04 2.99
CA ARG A 100 4.02 -6.86 3.97
C ARG A 100 3.64 -7.38 5.35
N LYS A 101 2.44 -7.03 5.86
CA LYS A 101 1.94 -7.53 7.16
C LYS A 101 1.84 -9.05 7.21
N LYS A 102 1.25 -9.66 6.17
CA LYS A 102 1.15 -11.13 6.07
C LYS A 102 2.52 -11.80 6.05
N SER A 103 3.47 -11.24 5.29
CA SER A 103 4.85 -11.75 5.20
C SER A 103 5.57 -11.67 6.54
N PHE A 104 5.46 -10.56 7.26
CA PHE A 104 6.06 -10.37 8.58
C PHE A 104 5.51 -11.36 9.60
N SER A 105 4.18 -11.52 9.67
CA SER A 105 3.53 -12.51 10.55
C SER A 105 3.99 -13.93 10.25
N ARG A 106 4.07 -14.32 8.97
CA ARG A 106 4.57 -15.64 8.57
C ARG A 106 6.02 -15.87 8.99
N ARG A 107 6.89 -14.85 8.84
CA ARG A 107 8.29 -14.94 9.28
C ARG A 107 8.39 -15.10 10.80
N GLY A 108 7.62 -14.34 11.56
CA GLY A 108 7.55 -14.47 13.02
C GLY A 108 7.09 -15.86 13.47
N ALA A 109 6.04 -16.39 12.85
CA ALA A 109 5.55 -17.74 13.14
C ALA A 109 6.59 -18.83 12.78
N GLN A 110 7.35 -18.65 11.69
CA GLN A 110 8.43 -19.57 11.33
C GLN A 110 9.56 -19.57 12.37
N ILE A 111 9.94 -18.40 12.88
CA ILE A 111 10.94 -18.26 13.94
C ILE A 111 10.44 -18.92 15.24
N ALA A 112 9.22 -18.62 15.67
CA ALA A 112 8.63 -19.22 16.87
C ALA A 112 8.56 -20.75 16.77
N LYS A 113 8.15 -21.27 15.60
CA LYS A 113 8.11 -22.72 15.32
C LYS A 113 9.50 -23.35 15.39
N ALA A 114 10.53 -22.68 14.89
CA ALA A 114 11.91 -23.16 14.95
C ALA A 114 12.41 -23.25 16.41
N ILE A 115 12.12 -22.24 17.23
CA ILE A 115 12.45 -22.21 18.66
C ILE A 115 11.75 -23.35 19.40
N LEU A 116 10.43 -23.52 19.22
CA LEU A 116 9.64 -24.56 19.89
C LEU A 116 10.09 -25.98 19.55
N LYS A 117 10.55 -26.21 18.31
CA LYS A 117 11.08 -27.51 17.89
C LYS A 117 12.49 -27.82 18.42
N GLY A 118 13.05 -26.97 19.29
CA GLY A 118 14.42 -27.12 19.81
C GLY A 118 15.50 -27.08 18.72
N SER A 119 15.13 -26.62 17.52
CA SER A 119 15.96 -26.71 16.32
C SER A 119 16.87 -25.48 16.23
N TYR A 120 17.79 -25.32 17.18
CA TYR A 120 18.78 -24.22 17.18
C TYR A 120 19.64 -24.20 15.89
N ASP A 121 19.84 -25.33 15.23
CA ASP A 121 20.53 -25.43 13.93
C ASP A 121 19.81 -24.68 12.79
N SER A 122 18.51 -24.41 12.91
CA SER A 122 17.74 -23.71 11.88
C SER A 122 17.82 -22.18 11.98
N LEU A 123 18.31 -21.63 13.09
CA LEU A 123 18.60 -20.19 13.25
C LEU A 123 19.86 -19.76 12.47
N GLY A 124 20.70 -20.71 12.04
CA GLY A 124 21.87 -20.46 11.20
C GLY A 124 21.54 -20.04 9.75
N TYR A 125 20.29 -20.17 9.31
CA TYR A 125 19.85 -19.80 7.96
C TYR A 125 19.54 -18.31 7.78
N LEU A 126 19.43 -17.54 8.86
CA LEU A 126 19.15 -16.11 8.81
C LEU A 126 20.41 -15.23 8.71
N GLY A 127 21.62 -15.80 8.70
CA GLY A 127 22.85 -15.01 8.79
C GLY A 127 24.16 -15.67 8.37
N ARG A 128 24.22 -16.49 7.31
CA ARG A 128 25.52 -16.89 6.72
C ARG A 128 25.57 -16.78 5.19
N PRO A 129 26.68 -16.26 4.63
CA PRO A 129 26.93 -16.26 3.20
C PRO A 129 27.05 -17.70 2.69
N ALA A 130 26.83 -17.89 1.39
CA ALA A 130 26.73 -19.15 0.66
C ALA A 130 27.50 -20.33 1.30
N LYS A 131 26.84 -21.50 1.34
CA LYS A 131 27.28 -22.80 1.90
C LYS A 131 28.74 -23.25 1.63
N ALA A 132 29.48 -22.58 0.74
CA ALA A 132 30.88 -22.85 0.45
C ALA A 132 31.85 -22.55 1.61
N GLY A 133 31.56 -21.57 2.48
CA GLY A 133 32.51 -21.13 3.53
C GLY A 133 32.68 -22.09 4.72
N TRP A 134 31.67 -22.90 5.06
CA TRP A 134 31.69 -23.77 6.25
C TRP A 134 32.58 -25.00 6.11
N ARG A 135 32.80 -25.49 4.89
CA ARG A 135 33.73 -26.62 4.63
C ARG A 135 35.18 -26.24 4.92
N TYR A 136 35.53 -24.96 4.81
CA TYR A 136 36.88 -24.46 5.10
C TYR A 136 37.14 -24.32 6.61
N VAL A 137 36.15 -23.87 7.38
CA VAL A 137 36.32 -23.64 8.83
C VAL A 137 36.47 -24.96 9.61
N LYS A 138 35.76 -26.03 9.22
CA LYS A 138 35.96 -27.37 9.81
C LYS A 138 37.36 -27.94 9.57
N LYS A 139 38.09 -27.47 8.55
CA LYS A 139 39.46 -27.92 8.24
C LYS A 139 40.54 -27.25 9.11
N LEU A 140 40.22 -26.11 9.75
CA LEU A 140 41.15 -25.36 10.58
C LEU A 140 41.12 -25.76 12.06
N VAL A 141 40.01 -26.33 12.54
CA VAL A 141 39.86 -26.77 13.95
C VAL A 141 40.43 -28.19 14.19
N GLY A 142 40.82 -28.89 13.12
CA GLY A 142 41.29 -30.27 13.15
C GLY A 142 42.79 -30.49 12.88
N ARG A 143 43.64 -29.47 13.04
CA ARG A 143 45.10 -29.66 13.07
C ARG A 143 45.61 -29.40 14.49
N LYS A 144 45.63 -30.48 15.28
CA LYS A 144 46.71 -30.69 16.26
C LYS A 144 47.91 -31.27 15.51
#